data_AF-A0AAX3WP60-F1
#
_entry.id   AF-A0AAX3WP60-F1
#
_cell.length_a   1.000
_cell.length_b   1.000
_cell.length_c   1.000
_cell.angle_alpha   90.00
_cell.angle_beta   90.00
_cell.angle_gamma   90.00
#
_symmetry.space_group_name_H-M   'P 1'
#
loop_
_entity.id
_entity.type
_entity.pdbx_description
1 polymer ?
#
loop_
_entity_poly.entity_id
_entity_poly.type
_entity_poly.pdbx_seq_one_letter_code
_entity_poly.pdbx_strand_id
1 'polypeptide(L)' 'MRSYLFYFLLLLIILISMVNTWGEGKKTIMYGIAVISIVSLIIIKSTEKNKK' A
#
# COMPACT_ATOMS: atom_id res chain seq x y z
N MET A 1 7.58 4.49 15.60
CA MET A 1 6.18 4.68 15.13
C MET A 1 6.07 5.55 13.87
N ARG A 2 6.95 6.53 13.61
CA ARG A 2 6.92 7.40 12.41
C ARG A 2 6.83 6.68 11.05
N SER A 3 7.51 5.55 10.84
CA SER A 3 7.39 4.80 9.58
C SER A 3 5.99 4.25 9.31
N TYR A 4 5.24 3.82 10.33
CA TYR A 4 3.90 3.26 10.14
C TYR A 4 2.90 4.32 9.66
N LEU A 5 3.02 5.54 10.18
CA LEU A 5 2.24 6.69 9.69
C LEU A 5 2.49 6.96 8.21
N PHE A 6 3.74 6.80 7.75
CA PHE A 6 4.09 7.01 6.34
C PHE A 6 3.50 5.92 5.43
N TYR A 7 3.57 4.64 5.83
CA TYR A 7 2.92 3.54 5.09
C TYR A 7 1.40 3.69 5.06
N PHE A 8 0.80 4.14 6.17
CA PHE A 8 -0.64 4.37 6.26
C PHE A 8 -1.08 5.51 5.33
N LEU A 9 -0.34 6.62 5.30
CA LEU A 9 -0.60 7.74 4.38
C LEU A 9 -0.49 7.31 2.91
N LEU A 10 0.54 6.53 2.56
CA LEU A 10 0.73 5.97 1.22
C LEU A 10 -0.45 5.08 0.81
N LEU A 11 -0.90 4.22 1.72
CA LEU A 11 -2.02 3.31 1.48
C LEU A 11 -3.32 4.09 1.23
N LEU A 12 -3.55 5.18 1.97
CA LEU A 12 -4.67 6.09 1.78
C LEU A 12 -4.66 6.75 0.39
N ILE A 13 -3.51 7.28 -0.04
CA ILE A 13 -3.37 7.94 -1.36
C ILE A 13 -3.64 6.95 -2.50
N ILE A 14 -3.16 5.71 -2.36
CA ILE A 14 -3.37 4.66 -3.36
C ILE A 14 -4.83 4.23 -3.42
N LEU A 15 -5.51 4.09 -2.28
CA LEU A 15 -6.94 3.79 -2.23
C LEU A 15 -7.78 4.89 -2.89
N ILE A 16 -7.49 6.16 -2.59
CA ILE A 16 -8.17 7.31 -3.22
C ILE A 16 -7.95 7.28 -4.74
N SER A 17 -6.71 7.01 -5.18
CA SER A 17 -6.38 6.92 -6.62
C SER A 17 -7.05 5.73 -7.30
N MET A 18 -7.18 4.59 -6.61
CA MET A 18 -7.85 3.39 -7.11
C MET A 18 -9.35 3.61 -7.27
N VAL A 19 -10.00 4.28 -6.31
CA VAL A 19 -11.42 4.67 -6.40
C VAL A 19 -11.64 5.71 -7.49
N ASN A 20 -10.75 6.69 -7.62
CA ASN A 20 -10.86 7.72 -8.66
C ASN A 20 -10.65 7.17 -10.09
N THR A 21 -9.92 6.08 -10.23
CA THR A 21 -9.72 5.38 -11.51
C THR A 21 -10.61 4.16 -11.68
N TRP A 22 -11.63 4.02 -10.83
CA TRP A 22 -12.61 2.94 -10.91
C TRP A 22 -13.42 3.06 -12.21
N GLY A 23 -13.22 2.12 -13.12
CA GLY A 23 -13.79 2.15 -14.48
C GLY A 23 -12.73 2.22 -15.58
N GLU A 24 -11.51 2.66 -15.24
CA GLU A 24 -10.34 2.55 -16.11
C GLU A 24 -9.55 1.29 -15.77
N GLY A 25 -9.98 0.15 -16.31
CA GLY A 25 -9.47 -1.18 -15.91
C GLY A 25 -7.94 -1.32 -15.88
N LYS A 26 -7.22 -0.67 -16.81
CA LYS A 26 -5.74 -0.67 -16.83
C LYS A 26 -5.13 0.05 -15.62
N LYS A 27 -5.69 1.20 -15.22
CA LYS A 27 -5.21 1.99 -14.09
C LYS A 27 -5.58 1.35 -12.75
N THR A 28 -6.79 0.79 -12.64
CA THR A 28 -7.23 0.09 -11.42
C THR A 28 -6.32 -1.10 -11.09
N ILE A 29 -5.91 -1.89 -12.08
CA ILE A 29 -4.97 -3.01 -11.89
C ILE A 29 -3.61 -2.53 -11.39
N MET A 30 -3.10 -1.43 -11.96
CA MET A 30 -1.83 -0.83 -11.55
C MET A 30 -1.85 -0.39 -10.08
N TYR A 31 -2.94 0.28 -9.64
CA TYR A 31 -3.09 0.65 -8.22
C TYR A 31 -3.27 -0.57 -7.32
N GLY A 32 -3.98 -1.60 -7.77
CA GLY A 32 -4.11 -2.87 -7.05
C GLY A 32 -2.75 -3.54 -6.78
N ILE A 33 -1.87 -3.59 -7.79
CA ILE A 33 -0.50 -4.10 -7.64
C ILE A 33 0.29 -3.25 -6.63
N ALA A 34 0.14 -1.93 -6.67
CA ALA A 34 0.79 -1.02 -5.73
C ALA A 34 0.36 -1.27 -4.27
N VAL A 35 -0.94 -1.55 -4.03
CA VAL A 35 -1.44 -1.92 -2.70
C VAL A 35 -0.79 -3.21 -2.20
N ILE A 36 -0.77 -4.27 -3.02
CA ILE A 36 -0.21 -5.58 -2.65
C ILE A 36 1.28 -5.46 -2.30
N SER A 37 2.02 -4.66 -3.07
CA SER A 37 3.46 -4.44 -2.85
C SER A 37 3.74 -3.75 -1.51
N ILE A 38 2.94 -2.73 -1.16
CA ILE A 38 3.06 -2.03 0.13
C ILE A 38 2.67 -2.93 1.30
N VAL A 39 1.60 -3.71 1.18
CA VAL A 39 1.21 -4.68 2.22
C VAL A 39 2.34 -5.68 2.47
N SER A 40 2.97 -6.19 1.41
CA SER A 40 4.12 -7.11 1.52
C SER A 40 5.30 -6.46 2.26
N LEU A 41 5.64 -5.21 1.94
CA LEU A 41 6.69 -4.47 2.65
C LEU A 41 6.36 -4.25 4.13
N ILE A 42 5.09 -3.98 4.46
CA ILE A 42 4.64 -3.84 5.85
C ILE A 42 4.84 -5.17 6.60
N ILE A 43 4.47 -6.30 6.00
CA ILE A 43 4.62 -7.63 6.60
C ILE A 43 6.10 -7.97 6.82
N ILE A 44 6.95 -7.74 5.81
CA ILE A 44 8.40 -7.99 5.91
C ILE A 44 9.00 -7.15 7.04
N LYS A 45 8.72 -5.85 7.05
CA LYS A 45 9.25 -4.92 8.07
C LYS A 45 8.72 -5.24 9.47
N SER A 46 7.47 -5.68 9.59
CA SER A 46 6.89 -6.13 10.86
C SER A 46 7.55 -7.43 11.36
N THR A 47 7.84 -8.35 10.44
CA THR A 47 8.52 -9.62 10.75
C THR A 47 9.97 -9.40 11.17
N GLU A 48 10.71 -8.53 10.47
CA GLU A 48 12.07 -8.13 10.87
C GLU A 48 12.11 -7.52 12.27
N LYS A 49 11.13 -6.68 12.59
CA LYS A 49 11.04 -6.02 13.89
C LYS A 49 10.64 -6.97 15.03
N ASN A 50 9.94 -8.07 14.74
CA ASN A 50 9.60 -9.11 15.72
C ASN A 50 10.71 -10.15 15.92
N LYS A 51 11.65 -10.27 14.96
CA LYS A 51 12.82 -11.17 15.07
C LYS A 51 14.02 -10.56 15.79
N LYS A 52 13.99 -9.26 16.09
CA LYS A 52 14.98 -8.53 16.90
C LYS A 52 14.40 -8.24 18.27
#